data_AF-A0A8W8P493-F1
#
_entry.id   AF-A0A8W8P493-F1
#
_cell.length_a   1.000
_cell.length_b   1.000
_cell.length_c   1.000
_cell.angle_alpha   90.00
_cell.angle_beta   90.00
_cell.angle_gamma   90.00
#
_symmetry.space_group_name_H-M   'P 1'
#
loop_
_entity.id
_entity.type
_entity.pdbx_description
1 polymer ?
#
loop_
_entity_poly.entity_id
_entity_poly.type
_entity_poly.pdbx_seq_one_letter_code
_entity_poly.pdbx_strand_id
1 'polypeptide(L)'
;MSRYSAQLKSFIYNKRGIEGKRYHRLLRSFIYNKRGIEGRLRYHRSICSCNMVSFFHVSAILVVLNIQFHILRCAYEECKEAINNAEDVKVCPTSKEEWDIAARKKNCSKHAALAEEKNCTIHSKQLEYHCLINAFRNKSLEVCEAAKTIFGYCAEYNEVGMVIQNHYSAECNKVFPKCDESYRSSDAYKYPDCYKLVSQTHASKDDLEIGYDTAVIIIPTLTAVIVLFYLVTILRYIRERMLKQKKENDEGNFECLLDAVPENKGAESNPSIQYFCYKIDKFQHFYYFYSEIKKFSQGIMDKKSESNDLMNVVFKDDFVKFGVIGNFTDEDLLLLPEGKTNKKNENENHWEAVPVLCFQNNIPLQSVLEGCHREGACNLIFIKSHEEVTDEADDFIINVGRNKTNILEVIISCLKQPLCKILQAWLELYSEDSDTLSDIDALRKMRLNHDDETDISRISEDLKKYLSGNSDITSSAWMTDHTLQLCVKQTTDEMKLKDELQKLDPKFYAKCLVLIDKRKSMKRNTGDVVKTGDIEWNKP
;
A
#
# COMPACT_ATOMS: atom_id res chain seq x y z
N MET A 1 0.36 51.62 -52.62
CA MET A 1 0.99 50.53 -53.41
C MET A 1 0.00 49.90 -54.40
N SER A 2 -0.53 50.68 -55.34
CA SER A 2 -1.58 50.24 -56.30
C SER A 2 -1.20 50.52 -57.76
N ARG A 3 0.11 50.68 -58.05
CA ARG A 3 0.61 50.91 -59.43
C ARG A 3 1.71 49.94 -59.89
N TYR A 4 2.14 49.00 -59.05
CA TYR A 4 3.15 47.99 -59.41
C TYR A 4 2.55 46.64 -59.87
N SER A 5 1.22 46.47 -59.81
CA SER A 5 0.54 45.21 -60.19
C SER A 5 0.24 45.11 -61.70
N ALA A 6 0.28 46.23 -62.43
CA ALA A 6 -0.11 46.28 -63.84
C ALA A 6 1.06 46.06 -64.82
N GLN A 7 2.32 46.32 -64.43
CA GLN A 7 3.47 46.14 -65.31
C GLN A 7 4.06 44.71 -65.30
N LEU A 8 3.79 43.89 -64.28
CA LEU A 8 4.27 42.50 -64.24
C LEU A 8 3.43 41.54 -65.10
N LYS A 9 2.18 41.90 -65.44
CA LYS A 9 1.30 41.06 -66.27
C LYS A 9 1.61 41.15 -67.76
N SER A 10 2.34 42.17 -68.20
CA SER A 10 2.76 42.34 -69.60
C SER A 10 4.02 41.55 -69.96
N PHE A 11 4.79 41.05 -68.98
CA PHE A 11 6.05 40.36 -69.25
C PHE A 11 5.91 38.83 -69.35
N ILE A 12 4.76 38.27 -68.92
CA ILE A 12 4.55 36.81 -68.81
C ILE A 12 3.75 36.25 -70.02
N TYR A 13 3.40 37.07 -71.01
CA TYR A 13 2.66 36.59 -72.19
C TYR A 13 3.50 36.39 -73.47
N ASN A 14 4.83 36.34 -73.37
CA ASN A 14 5.63 36.04 -74.56
C ASN A 14 6.89 35.21 -74.26
N LYS A 15 6.68 33.94 -73.88
CA LYS A 15 7.60 32.84 -74.21
C LYS A 15 6.89 31.51 -73.97
N ARG A 16 6.26 30.98 -75.02
CA ARG A 16 5.92 29.56 -75.10
C ARG A 16 7.22 28.79 -75.32
N GLY A 17 7.55 27.90 -74.39
CA GLY A 17 8.64 26.95 -74.54
C GLY A 17 8.88 26.17 -73.26
N ILE A 18 8.26 24.99 -73.17
CA ILE A 18 8.70 23.79 -72.44
C ILE A 18 9.37 23.99 -71.06
N GLU A 19 8.92 24.92 -70.22
CA GLU A 19 9.31 24.94 -68.78
C GLU A 19 8.12 25.19 -67.83
N GLY A 20 6.96 25.59 -68.35
CA GLY A 20 5.77 25.90 -67.55
C GLY A 20 5.13 24.72 -66.80
N LYS A 21 5.39 23.47 -67.22
CA LYS A 21 4.83 22.28 -66.55
C LYS A 21 5.60 21.85 -65.29
N ARG A 22 6.84 22.32 -65.08
CA ARG A 22 7.63 22.05 -63.87
C ARG A 22 7.31 23.03 -62.75
N TYR A 23 7.18 24.32 -63.09
CA TYR A 23 6.83 25.37 -62.14
C TYR A 23 5.42 25.23 -61.55
N HIS A 24 4.45 24.79 -62.35
CA HIS A 24 3.07 24.62 -61.88
C HIS A 24 2.90 23.42 -60.91
N ARG A 25 3.84 22.47 -60.92
CA ARG A 25 3.86 21.32 -60.00
C ARG A 25 4.50 21.69 -58.66
N LEU A 26 5.57 22.51 -58.69
CA LEU A 26 6.24 23.01 -57.48
C LEU A 26 5.37 23.99 -56.69
N LEU A 27 4.63 24.88 -57.37
CA LEU A 27 3.70 25.81 -56.70
C LEU A 27 2.50 25.11 -56.04
N ARG A 28 1.99 23.98 -56.60
CA ARG A 28 0.95 23.18 -55.93
C ARG A 28 1.48 22.45 -54.70
N SER A 29 2.72 21.96 -54.73
CA SER A 29 3.38 21.34 -53.56
C SER A 29 3.59 22.35 -52.43
N PHE A 30 4.03 23.57 -52.76
CA PHE A 30 4.25 24.63 -51.77
C PHE A 30 2.95 25.10 -51.09
N ILE A 31 1.85 25.20 -51.85
CA ILE A 31 0.54 25.61 -51.30
C ILE A 31 -0.11 24.49 -50.45
N TYR A 32 0.12 23.21 -50.78
CA TYR A 32 -0.35 22.09 -49.97
C TYR A 32 0.43 21.95 -48.66
N ASN A 33 1.75 22.18 -48.69
CA ASN A 33 2.59 22.09 -47.50
C ASN A 33 2.30 23.23 -46.50
N LYS A 34 2.01 24.44 -46.99
CA LYS A 34 1.63 25.58 -46.14
C LYS A 34 0.30 25.37 -45.40
N ARG A 35 -0.70 24.72 -46.02
CA ARG A 35 -1.96 24.35 -45.35
C ARG A 35 -1.80 23.20 -44.36
N GLY A 36 -0.86 22.27 -44.60
CA GLY A 36 -0.52 21.21 -43.64
C GLY A 36 0.13 21.73 -42.36
N ILE A 37 1.02 22.73 -42.48
CA ILE A 37 1.72 23.33 -41.34
C ILE A 37 0.79 24.21 -40.50
N GLU A 38 -0.12 24.98 -41.12
CA GLU A 38 -1.14 25.77 -40.39
C GLU A 38 -2.22 24.91 -39.71
N GLY A 39 -2.51 23.71 -40.24
CA GLY A 39 -3.38 22.73 -39.59
C GLY A 39 -2.73 22.07 -38.38
N ARG A 40 -1.43 21.75 -38.48
CA ARG A 40 -0.67 21.09 -37.40
C ARG A 40 -0.37 22.04 -36.23
N LEU A 41 -0.18 23.34 -36.48
CA LEU A 41 -0.07 24.37 -35.43
C LEU A 41 -1.39 24.63 -34.68
N ARG A 42 -2.55 24.45 -35.33
CA ARG A 42 -3.87 24.55 -34.67
C ARG A 42 -4.16 23.33 -33.78
N TYR A 43 -3.74 22.14 -34.18
CA TYR A 43 -3.92 20.91 -33.40
C TYR A 43 -3.04 20.91 -32.13
N HIS A 44 -1.80 21.39 -32.22
CA HIS A 44 -0.90 21.50 -31.06
C HIS A 44 -1.33 22.57 -30.05
N ARG A 45 -1.95 23.69 -30.50
CA ARG A 45 -2.58 24.66 -29.59
C ARG A 45 -3.80 24.07 -28.86
N SER A 46 -4.57 23.21 -29.52
CA SER A 46 -5.76 22.58 -28.92
C SER A 46 -5.42 21.55 -27.85
N ILE A 47 -4.35 20.75 -28.05
CA ILE A 47 -3.94 19.71 -27.07
C ILE A 47 -3.31 20.33 -25.81
N CYS A 48 -2.55 21.43 -25.92
CA CYS A 48 -2.06 22.14 -24.75
C CYS A 48 -3.17 22.85 -23.96
N SER A 49 -4.25 23.30 -24.61
CA SER A 49 -5.40 23.90 -23.94
C SER A 49 -6.26 22.88 -23.18
N CYS A 50 -6.41 21.63 -23.66
CA CYS A 50 -7.18 20.60 -22.94
C CYS A 50 -6.50 20.12 -21.65
N ASN A 51 -5.17 20.00 -21.63
CA ASN A 51 -4.45 19.58 -20.42
C ASN A 51 -4.35 20.68 -19.36
N MET A 52 -4.37 21.97 -19.75
CA MET A 52 -4.47 23.07 -18.78
C MET A 52 -5.85 23.11 -18.13
N VAL A 53 -6.93 22.99 -18.91
CA VAL A 53 -8.31 23.05 -18.39
C VAL A 53 -8.56 21.91 -17.38
N SER A 54 -8.06 20.69 -17.65
CA SER A 54 -8.18 19.57 -16.72
C SER A 54 -7.47 19.80 -15.38
N PHE A 55 -6.33 20.49 -15.36
CA PHE A 55 -5.59 20.77 -14.12
C PHE A 55 -6.26 21.85 -13.26
N PHE A 56 -6.88 22.86 -13.91
CA PHE A 56 -7.65 23.89 -13.21
C PHE A 56 -8.93 23.32 -12.59
N HIS A 57 -9.59 22.34 -13.23
CA HIS A 57 -10.77 21.70 -12.66
C HIS A 57 -10.44 20.83 -11.45
N VAL A 58 -9.35 20.05 -11.47
CA VAL A 58 -8.93 19.26 -10.31
C VAL A 58 -8.55 20.18 -9.14
N SER A 59 -7.82 21.27 -9.41
CA SER A 59 -7.49 22.26 -8.37
C SER A 59 -8.73 22.95 -7.79
N ALA A 60 -9.71 23.32 -8.63
CA ALA A 60 -10.95 23.93 -8.16
C ALA A 60 -11.80 22.96 -7.32
N ILE A 61 -11.88 21.69 -7.71
CA ILE A 61 -12.59 20.65 -6.94
C ILE A 61 -11.93 20.46 -5.58
N LEU A 62 -10.59 20.36 -5.51
CA LEU A 62 -9.88 20.24 -4.25
C LEU A 62 -10.09 21.45 -3.35
N VAL A 63 -10.11 22.66 -3.89
CA VAL A 63 -10.41 23.88 -3.12
C VAL A 63 -11.85 23.85 -2.58
N VAL A 64 -12.83 23.45 -3.39
CA VAL A 64 -14.22 23.31 -2.94
C VAL A 64 -14.36 22.25 -1.85
N LEU A 65 -13.70 21.10 -1.99
CA LEU A 65 -13.70 20.04 -0.97
C LEU A 65 -13.03 20.50 0.33
N ASN A 66 -11.93 21.27 0.25
CA ASN A 66 -11.30 21.86 1.43
C ASN A 66 -12.21 22.89 2.09
N ILE A 67 -12.88 23.75 1.32
CA ILE A 67 -13.85 24.73 1.86
C ILE A 67 -15.02 24.00 2.53
N GLN A 68 -15.57 22.96 1.89
CA GLN A 68 -16.64 22.14 2.47
C GLN A 68 -16.19 21.45 3.75
N PHE A 69 -14.98 20.89 3.77
CA PHE A 69 -14.38 20.28 4.96
C PHE A 69 -14.17 21.30 6.08
N HIS A 70 -13.68 22.50 5.75
CA HIS A 70 -13.51 23.58 6.73
C HIS A 70 -14.85 24.10 7.27
N ILE A 71 -15.88 24.25 6.43
CA ILE A 71 -17.23 24.62 6.87
C ILE A 71 -17.80 23.54 7.80
N LEU A 72 -17.65 22.26 7.45
CA LEU A 72 -18.07 21.14 8.29
C LEU A 72 -17.34 21.14 9.64
N ARG A 73 -16.04 21.40 9.64
CA ARG A 73 -15.23 21.47 10.86
C ARG A 73 -15.59 22.67 11.74
N CYS A 74 -15.83 23.84 11.16
CA CYS A 74 -16.25 25.02 11.93
C CYS A 74 -17.62 24.80 12.59
N ALA A 75 -18.58 24.26 11.85
CA ALA A 75 -19.89 23.90 12.41
C ALA A 75 -19.77 22.85 13.53
N TYR A 76 -18.87 21.87 13.36
CA TYR A 76 -18.59 20.86 14.38
C TYR A 76 -17.98 21.47 15.66
N GLU A 77 -16.96 22.33 15.54
CA GLU A 77 -16.30 22.97 16.69
C GLU A 77 -17.23 23.93 17.44
N GLU A 78 -18.07 24.71 16.75
CA GLU A 78 -19.03 25.61 17.42
C GLU A 78 -20.10 24.84 18.20
N CYS A 79 -20.51 23.67 17.70
CA CYS A 79 -21.39 22.74 18.41
C CYS A 79 -20.67 22.04 19.56
N LYS A 80 -19.42 21.63 19.33
CA LYS A 80 -18.57 21.02 20.34
C LYS A 80 -18.37 21.96 21.52
N GLU A 81 -18.07 23.23 21.30
CA GLU A 81 -17.92 24.23 22.36
C GLU A 81 -19.26 24.53 23.07
N ALA A 82 -20.39 24.49 22.35
CA ALA A 82 -21.71 24.66 22.95
C ALA A 82 -22.13 23.48 23.85
N ILE A 83 -21.60 22.29 23.60
CA ILE A 83 -22.02 21.03 24.23
C ILE A 83 -20.94 20.43 25.14
N ASN A 84 -19.68 20.84 25.02
CA ASN A 84 -18.61 20.43 25.91
C ASN A 84 -18.85 21.01 27.30
N ASN A 85 -19.60 20.26 28.10
CA ASN A 85 -20.03 20.62 29.43
C ASN A 85 -19.52 19.64 30.47
N ALA A 86 -18.47 18.89 30.15
CA ALA A 86 -17.77 18.07 31.12
C ALA A 86 -17.22 18.97 32.23
N GLU A 87 -17.71 18.77 33.44
CA GLU A 87 -17.17 19.44 34.63
C GLU A 87 -16.60 18.38 35.57
N ASP A 88 -15.38 18.62 36.02
CA ASP A 88 -14.73 17.81 37.03
C ASP A 88 -15.49 17.93 38.35
N VAL A 89 -15.87 16.78 38.92
CA VAL A 89 -16.47 16.70 40.24
C VAL A 89 -15.67 15.80 41.15
N LYS A 90 -15.63 16.17 42.43
CA LYS A 90 -14.92 15.38 43.44
C LYS A 90 -15.52 13.99 43.64
N VAL A 91 -16.85 13.90 43.61
CA VAL A 91 -17.59 12.66 43.88
C VAL A 91 -18.87 12.66 43.06
N CYS A 92 -19.15 11.54 42.39
CA CYS A 92 -20.43 11.32 41.72
C CYS A 92 -21.55 10.92 42.68
N PRO A 93 -22.81 11.26 42.36
CA PRO A 93 -23.97 10.75 43.09
C PRO A 93 -24.00 9.23 43.19
N THR A 94 -24.33 8.71 44.37
CA THR A 94 -24.42 7.26 44.65
C THR A 94 -25.81 6.80 45.04
N SER A 95 -26.77 7.73 45.06
CA SER A 95 -28.19 7.48 45.30
C SER A 95 -29.05 8.22 44.27
N LYS A 96 -30.31 7.81 44.12
CA LYS A 96 -31.24 8.45 43.20
C LYS A 96 -31.52 9.89 43.61
N GLU A 97 -31.64 10.15 44.89
CA GLU A 97 -31.89 11.47 45.46
C GLU A 97 -30.72 12.44 45.18
N GLU A 98 -29.48 12.01 45.42
CA GLU A 98 -28.27 12.79 45.07
C GLU A 98 -28.21 13.04 43.57
N TRP A 99 -28.52 12.03 42.76
CA TRP A 99 -28.51 12.12 41.31
C TRP A 99 -29.56 13.12 40.82
N ASP A 100 -30.77 13.11 41.38
CA ASP A 100 -31.85 14.05 41.01
C ASP A 100 -31.53 15.49 41.43
N ILE A 101 -30.77 15.68 42.51
CA ILE A 101 -30.28 17.00 42.92
C ILE A 101 -29.21 17.49 41.94
N ALA A 102 -28.22 16.65 41.62
CA ALA A 102 -27.12 16.99 40.73
C ALA A 102 -27.60 17.21 39.28
N ALA A 103 -28.50 16.37 38.77
CA ALA A 103 -29.12 16.50 37.46
C ALA A 103 -29.90 17.82 37.31
N ARG A 104 -30.66 18.21 38.34
CA ARG A 104 -31.37 19.51 38.35
C ARG A 104 -30.40 20.69 38.37
N LYS A 105 -29.29 20.56 39.11
CA LYS A 105 -28.25 21.60 39.17
C LYS A 105 -27.54 21.76 37.81
N LYS A 106 -27.19 20.66 37.15
CA LYS A 106 -26.54 20.66 35.83
C LYS A 106 -27.45 21.18 34.72
N ASN A 107 -28.76 20.91 34.81
CA ASN A 107 -29.79 21.45 33.91
C ASN A 107 -29.50 21.20 32.41
N CYS A 108 -29.40 19.93 32.02
CA CYS A 108 -29.08 19.51 30.66
C CYS A 108 -30.02 20.06 29.57
N SER A 109 -31.27 20.39 29.92
CA SER A 109 -32.22 21.04 29.02
C SER A 109 -31.73 22.40 28.50
N LYS A 110 -30.93 23.12 29.29
CA LYS A 110 -30.33 24.40 28.84
C LYS A 110 -29.31 24.18 27.72
N HIS A 111 -28.50 23.13 27.83
CA HIS A 111 -27.52 22.76 26.80
C HIS A 111 -28.20 22.27 25.53
N ALA A 112 -29.29 21.51 25.66
CA ALA A 112 -30.12 21.10 24.52
C ALA A 112 -30.65 22.30 23.74
N ALA A 113 -31.17 23.33 24.43
CA ALA A 113 -31.67 24.55 23.80
C ALA A 113 -30.57 25.34 23.07
N LEU A 114 -29.37 25.44 23.66
CA LEU A 114 -28.21 26.07 23.03
C LEU A 114 -27.75 25.33 21.76
N ALA A 115 -27.77 23.99 21.80
CA ALA A 115 -27.44 23.18 20.63
C ALA A 115 -28.46 23.36 19.50
N GLU A 116 -29.76 23.46 19.82
CA GLU A 116 -30.81 23.76 18.84
C GLU A 116 -30.64 25.16 18.22
N GLU A 117 -30.32 26.18 19.02
CA GLU A 117 -30.09 27.55 18.53
C GLU A 117 -28.94 27.61 17.50
N LYS A 118 -27.90 26.79 17.70
CA LYS A 118 -26.75 26.69 16.78
C LYS A 118 -26.96 25.71 15.60
N ASN A 119 -28.16 25.18 15.40
CA ASN A 119 -28.46 24.17 14.37
C ASN A 119 -27.56 22.91 14.45
N CYS A 120 -27.16 22.51 15.65
CA CYS A 120 -26.40 21.28 15.84
C CYS A 120 -27.28 20.07 15.53
N THR A 121 -26.80 19.14 14.69
CA THR A 121 -27.43 17.82 14.46
C THR A 121 -27.23 16.88 15.65
N ILE A 122 -27.46 17.38 16.86
CA ILE A 122 -27.53 16.56 18.05
C ILE A 122 -29.00 16.34 18.31
N HIS A 123 -29.38 15.10 18.66
CA HIS A 123 -30.73 14.78 19.08
C HIS A 123 -30.98 15.43 20.45
N SER A 124 -31.13 16.76 20.44
CA SER A 124 -31.23 17.70 21.57
C SER A 124 -32.19 17.24 22.67
N LYS A 125 -33.27 16.55 22.29
CA LYS A 125 -34.30 16.05 23.20
C LYS A 125 -33.87 14.84 24.05
N GLN A 126 -32.63 14.36 23.90
CA GLN A 126 -32.14 13.15 24.57
C GLN A 126 -30.99 13.39 25.54
N LEU A 127 -30.56 14.65 25.75
CA LEU A 127 -29.48 14.94 26.69
C LEU A 127 -29.95 14.65 28.12
N GLU A 128 -29.39 13.61 28.72
CA GLU A 128 -29.59 13.21 30.11
C GLU A 128 -28.35 13.60 30.93
N TYR A 129 -28.54 13.81 32.23
CA TYR A 129 -27.41 14.04 33.13
C TYR A 129 -26.68 12.72 33.38
N HIS A 130 -25.36 12.79 33.33
CA HIS A 130 -24.48 11.69 33.67
C HIS A 130 -23.39 12.19 34.62
N CYS A 131 -23.01 11.33 35.57
CA CYS A 131 -21.78 11.48 36.32
C CYS A 131 -20.97 10.19 36.17
N LEU A 132 -19.81 10.27 35.54
CA LEU A 132 -19.05 9.11 35.07
C LEU A 132 -17.57 9.27 35.41
N ILE A 133 -16.85 8.16 35.50
CA ILE A 133 -15.39 8.18 35.59
C ILE A 133 -14.80 8.52 34.21
N ASN A 134 -13.63 9.14 34.16
CA ASN A 134 -12.93 9.35 32.89
C ASN A 134 -12.14 8.09 32.47
N ALA A 135 -11.64 8.11 31.23
CA ALA A 135 -10.89 6.98 30.66
C ALA A 135 -9.62 6.59 31.44
N PHE A 136 -9.07 7.51 32.24
CA PHE A 136 -7.86 7.30 33.05
C PHE A 136 -8.17 6.88 34.50
N ARG A 137 -9.44 6.91 34.92
CA ARG A 137 -9.87 6.65 36.32
C ARG A 137 -9.14 7.53 37.33
N ASN A 138 -8.83 8.76 36.97
CA ASN A 138 -8.23 9.73 37.90
C ASN A 138 -9.20 10.84 38.29
N LYS A 139 -10.38 10.93 37.65
CA LYS A 139 -11.42 11.88 38.03
C LYS A 139 -12.82 11.41 37.64
N SER A 140 -13.80 12.08 38.22
CA SER A 140 -15.21 11.94 37.90
C SER A 140 -15.72 13.20 37.19
N LEU A 141 -16.59 13.02 36.21
CA LEU A 141 -17.06 14.06 35.30
C LEU A 141 -18.58 14.09 35.27
N GLU A 142 -19.16 15.28 35.42
CA GLU A 142 -20.57 15.53 35.13
C GLU A 142 -20.74 16.04 33.70
N VAL A 143 -21.56 15.35 32.91
CA VAL A 143 -21.81 15.68 31.49
C VAL A 143 -23.31 15.62 31.17
N CYS A 144 -23.72 16.32 30.11
CA CYS A 144 -25.03 16.12 29.50
C CYS A 144 -24.87 15.50 28.13
N GLU A 145 -25.32 14.27 27.98
CA GLU A 145 -25.12 13.51 26.75
C GLU A 145 -26.32 12.59 26.52
N ALA A 146 -26.47 12.07 25.30
CA ALA A 146 -27.45 11.02 25.05
C ALA A 146 -27.11 9.76 25.86
N ALA A 147 -28.08 9.28 26.64
CA ALA A 147 -27.89 8.07 27.43
C ALA A 147 -27.66 6.84 26.53
N LYS A 148 -26.66 6.04 26.88
CA LYS A 148 -26.29 4.81 26.16
C LYS A 148 -26.51 3.58 27.02
N THR A 149 -26.73 2.45 26.36
CA THR A 149 -26.69 1.15 27.04
C THR A 149 -25.24 0.70 27.14
N ILE A 150 -24.81 0.40 28.37
CA ILE A 150 -23.48 -0.07 28.73
C ILE A 150 -23.57 -1.58 28.96
N PHE A 151 -22.59 -2.35 28.49
CA PHE A 151 -22.66 -3.82 28.47
C PHE A 151 -21.47 -4.43 29.21
N GLY A 152 -21.67 -4.95 30.42
CA GLY A 152 -20.69 -5.75 31.15
C GLY A 152 -19.47 -4.99 31.70
N TYR A 153 -19.48 -3.65 31.64
CA TYR A 153 -18.40 -2.79 32.11
C TYR A 153 -18.95 -1.60 32.88
N CYS A 154 -18.09 -0.92 33.66
CA CYS A 154 -18.40 0.43 34.12
C CYS A 154 -18.51 1.40 32.93
N ALA A 155 -19.35 2.41 33.08
CA ALA A 155 -19.51 3.49 32.13
C ALA A 155 -18.42 4.54 32.35
N GLU A 156 -17.75 4.95 31.26
CA GLU A 156 -16.82 6.08 31.26
C GLU A 156 -17.28 7.19 30.32
N TYR A 157 -16.81 8.40 30.58
CA TYR A 157 -16.82 9.48 29.61
C TYR A 157 -15.41 9.69 29.07
N ASN A 158 -15.25 9.49 27.76
CA ASN A 158 -14.01 9.75 27.07
C ASN A 158 -13.94 11.24 26.70
N GLU A 159 -13.10 12.00 27.39
CA GLU A 159 -12.94 13.44 27.17
C GLU A 159 -12.44 13.79 25.76
N VAL A 160 -11.60 12.93 25.16
CA VAL A 160 -11.07 13.13 23.80
C VAL A 160 -12.13 12.86 22.75
N GLY A 161 -12.83 11.72 22.89
CA GLY A 161 -13.91 11.31 21.98
C GLY A 161 -15.24 12.00 22.24
N MET A 162 -15.37 12.71 23.37
CA MET A 162 -16.60 13.31 23.89
C MET A 162 -17.79 12.34 23.86
N VAL A 163 -17.54 11.13 24.35
CA VAL A 163 -18.48 10.03 24.16
C VAL A 163 -18.57 9.17 25.41
N ILE A 164 -19.80 8.82 25.78
CA ILE A 164 -20.06 7.78 26.77
C ILE A 164 -19.77 6.42 26.14
N GLN A 165 -19.00 5.58 26.83
CA GLN A 165 -18.65 4.24 26.35
C GLN A 165 -18.39 3.25 27.50
N ASN A 166 -18.13 1.99 27.13
CA ASN A 166 -17.70 0.96 28.05
C ASN A 166 -16.25 1.23 28.48
N HIS A 167 -15.97 1.16 29.77
CA HIS A 167 -14.62 1.16 30.28
C HIS A 167 -14.06 -0.27 30.28
N TYR A 168 -13.41 -0.67 29.18
CA TYR A 168 -13.01 -2.07 28.94
C TYR A 168 -12.07 -2.69 29.99
N SER A 169 -11.33 -1.89 30.75
CA SER A 169 -10.48 -2.38 31.83
C SER A 169 -11.24 -2.54 33.16
N ALA A 170 -12.52 -2.14 33.25
CA ALA A 170 -13.36 -2.14 34.46
C ALA A 170 -14.58 -3.06 34.24
N GLU A 171 -14.30 -4.34 34.05
CA GLU A 171 -15.32 -5.36 33.78
C GLU A 171 -16.14 -5.67 35.03
N CYS A 172 -17.46 -5.68 34.87
CA CYS A 172 -18.40 -5.98 35.95
C CYS A 172 -18.26 -7.45 36.40
N ASN A 173 -18.44 -7.69 37.70
CA ASN A 173 -18.67 -9.01 38.29
C ASN A 173 -17.53 -10.06 38.13
N LYS A 174 -16.31 -9.67 37.73
CA LYS A 174 -15.14 -10.57 37.81
C LYS A 174 -14.69 -10.81 39.25
N VAL A 175 -14.49 -9.72 40.01
CA VAL A 175 -14.24 -9.71 41.47
C VAL A 175 -14.74 -8.38 42.03
N PHE A 176 -14.42 -7.31 41.31
CA PHE A 176 -14.78 -5.91 41.56
C PHE A 176 -14.55 -5.17 40.23
N PRO A 177 -15.38 -4.19 39.83
CA PRO A 177 -16.55 -3.63 40.50
C PRO A 177 -17.84 -4.45 40.31
N LYS A 178 -18.85 -4.23 41.17
CA LYS A 178 -20.19 -4.83 41.03
C LYS A 178 -21.10 -3.93 40.20
N CYS A 179 -21.59 -4.46 39.08
CA CYS A 179 -22.54 -3.79 38.20
C CYS A 179 -23.34 -4.80 37.38
N ASP A 180 -24.48 -4.39 36.83
CA ASP A 180 -25.33 -5.28 36.03
C ASP A 180 -24.68 -5.61 34.67
N GLU A 181 -25.06 -6.74 34.07
CA GLU A 181 -24.60 -7.14 32.73
C GLU A 181 -24.94 -6.10 31.65
N SER A 182 -26.00 -5.33 31.84
CA SER A 182 -26.26 -4.14 31.05
C SER A 182 -27.08 -3.12 31.81
N TYR A 183 -26.82 -1.83 31.56
CA TYR A 183 -27.56 -0.74 32.19
C TYR A 183 -27.50 0.54 31.35
N ARG A 184 -28.43 1.48 31.58
CA ARG A 184 -28.37 2.81 30.94
C ARG A 184 -27.31 3.67 31.63
N SER A 185 -26.49 4.40 30.89
CA SER A 185 -25.44 5.25 31.45
C SER A 185 -25.94 6.34 32.39
N SER A 186 -27.22 6.75 32.31
CA SER A 186 -27.85 7.67 33.27
C SER A 186 -28.12 7.02 34.64
N ASP A 187 -28.14 5.68 34.68
CA ASP A 187 -28.27 4.89 35.90
C ASP A 187 -26.92 4.52 36.54
N ALA A 188 -25.81 5.11 36.10
CA ALA A 188 -24.48 4.81 36.64
C ALA A 188 -24.36 5.04 38.16
N TYR A 189 -25.17 5.94 38.75
CA TYR A 189 -25.23 6.15 40.20
C TYR A 189 -25.60 4.90 41.01
N LYS A 190 -26.24 3.91 40.38
CA LYS A 190 -26.58 2.62 41.02
C LYS A 190 -25.33 1.75 41.30
N TYR A 191 -24.18 2.10 40.71
CA TYR A 191 -22.96 1.30 40.76
C TYR A 191 -21.80 2.07 41.42
N PRO A 192 -21.88 2.37 42.72
CA PRO A 192 -20.85 3.15 43.43
C PRO A 192 -19.47 2.47 43.44
N ASP A 193 -19.41 1.16 43.22
CA ASP A 193 -18.15 0.42 43.07
C ASP A 193 -17.34 0.89 41.84
N CYS A 194 -18.00 1.33 40.77
CA CYS A 194 -17.32 1.92 39.62
C CYS A 194 -16.59 3.22 39.99
N TYR A 195 -17.17 4.06 40.85
CA TYR A 195 -16.54 5.33 41.27
C TYR A 195 -15.36 5.13 42.22
N LYS A 196 -15.37 4.05 43.01
CA LYS A 196 -14.23 3.70 43.88
C LYS A 196 -12.95 3.41 43.09
N LEU A 197 -13.04 3.07 41.80
CA LEU A 197 -11.87 2.93 40.93
C LEU A 197 -11.07 4.23 40.83
N VAL A 198 -11.71 5.39 40.93
CA VAL A 198 -11.03 6.70 40.87
C VAL A 198 -10.15 6.94 42.10
N SER A 199 -10.64 6.56 43.28
CA SER A 199 -9.94 6.74 44.54
C SER A 199 -8.65 5.91 44.67
N GLN A 200 -8.50 4.84 43.90
CA GLN A 200 -7.29 4.00 43.90
C GLN A 200 -6.13 4.65 43.14
N THR A 201 -6.43 5.57 42.21
CA THR A 201 -5.43 6.19 41.32
C THR A 201 -4.83 7.46 41.92
N HIS A 202 -5.57 8.20 42.76
CA HIS A 202 -5.08 9.41 43.45
C HIS A 202 -3.89 9.18 44.40
N ALA A 203 -3.51 7.93 44.67
CA ALA A 203 -2.27 7.61 45.39
C ALA A 203 -1.01 7.72 44.51
N SER A 204 -1.13 8.01 43.21
CA SER A 204 0.00 8.11 42.28
C SER A 204 -0.19 9.25 41.27
N LYS A 205 0.61 10.31 41.49
CA LYS A 205 1.00 11.41 40.58
C LYS A 205 0.11 12.66 40.50
N ASP A 206 0.81 13.77 40.72
CA ASP A 206 0.45 15.13 40.32
C ASP A 206 0.35 15.22 38.78
N ASP A 207 -0.79 15.69 38.30
CA ASP A 207 -1.04 15.91 36.87
C ASP A 207 -0.39 17.22 36.41
N LEU A 208 0.42 17.13 35.36
CA LEU A 208 0.93 18.26 34.59
C LEU A 208 0.02 18.45 33.37
N GLU A 209 -0.89 19.41 33.43
CA GLU A 209 -1.69 19.83 32.27
C GLU A 209 -0.76 20.46 31.21
N ILE A 210 -0.53 19.75 30.11
CA ILE A 210 0.06 20.35 28.90
C ILE A 210 -1.07 20.83 28.01
N GLY A 211 -1.43 22.10 28.16
CA GLY A 211 -2.28 22.81 27.21
C GLY A 211 -1.58 22.92 25.86
N TYR A 212 -2.00 22.12 24.89
CA TYR A 212 -1.54 22.25 23.50
C TYR A 212 -2.29 23.38 22.82
N ASP A 213 -1.60 24.48 22.56
CA ASP A 213 -2.14 25.60 21.79
C ASP A 213 -2.27 25.22 20.31
N THR A 214 -3.50 25.06 19.86
CA THR A 214 -3.88 24.74 18.47
C THR A 214 -3.25 25.67 17.42
N ALA A 215 -2.86 26.89 17.78
CA ALA A 215 -2.17 27.81 16.87
C ALA A 215 -0.81 27.27 16.39
N VAL A 216 -0.15 26.44 17.20
CA VAL A 216 1.19 25.90 16.92
C VAL A 216 1.18 24.87 15.78
N ILE A 217 0.05 24.21 15.51
CA ILE A 217 -0.06 23.18 14.46
C ILE A 217 -0.54 23.78 13.13
N ILE A 218 -1.37 24.83 13.19
CA ILE A 218 -2.01 25.42 12.00
C ILE A 218 -1.00 26.25 11.18
N ILE A 219 -0.10 26.99 11.82
CA ILE A 219 0.86 27.85 11.11
C ILE A 219 1.91 27.05 10.30
N PRO A 220 2.53 25.98 10.83
CA PRO A 220 3.47 25.15 10.08
C PRO A 220 2.84 24.42 8.90
N THR A 221 1.59 23.97 9.05
CA THR A 221 0.88 23.25 7.99
C THR A 221 0.53 24.19 6.82
N LEU A 222 0.02 25.39 7.09
CA LEU A 222 -0.25 26.40 6.06
C LEU A 222 1.04 26.84 5.32
N THR A 223 2.13 27.04 6.05
CA THR A 223 3.42 27.40 5.44
C THR A 223 3.99 26.29 4.56
N ALA A 224 3.90 25.03 4.98
CA ALA A 224 4.31 23.89 4.16
C ALA A 224 3.53 23.79 2.83
N VAL A 225 2.21 24.01 2.86
CA VAL A 225 1.37 23.99 1.66
C VAL A 225 1.75 25.11 0.69
N ILE A 226 2.00 26.31 1.20
CA ILE A 226 2.43 27.46 0.37
C ILE A 226 3.79 27.17 -0.29
N VAL A 227 4.75 26.62 0.46
CA VAL A 227 6.07 26.25 -0.06
C VAL A 227 5.95 25.18 -1.16
N LEU A 228 5.11 24.17 -0.96
CA LEU A 228 4.87 23.14 -1.97
C LEU A 228 4.32 23.75 -3.27
N PHE A 229 3.39 24.71 -3.16
CA PHE A 229 2.84 25.41 -4.32
C PHE A 229 3.90 26.23 -5.09
N TYR A 230 4.79 26.92 -4.36
CA TYR A 230 5.93 27.61 -4.98
C TYR A 230 6.91 26.63 -5.64
N LEU A 231 7.20 25.48 -5.03
CA LEU A 231 8.06 24.46 -5.63
C LEU A 231 7.46 23.91 -6.93
N VAL A 232 6.16 23.59 -6.95
CA VAL A 232 5.49 23.10 -8.15
C VAL A 232 5.51 24.15 -9.27
N THR A 233 5.27 25.43 -8.95
CA THR A 233 5.32 26.50 -9.96
C THR A 233 6.74 26.72 -10.50
N ILE A 234 7.77 26.67 -9.64
CA ILE A 234 9.18 26.74 -10.05
C ILE A 234 9.55 25.54 -10.93
N LEU A 235 9.19 24.31 -10.54
CA LEU A 235 9.47 23.11 -11.34
C LEU A 235 8.79 23.17 -12.71
N ARG A 236 7.56 23.70 -12.79
CA ARG A 236 6.87 23.94 -14.07
C ARG A 236 7.62 24.96 -14.92
N TYR A 237 8.05 26.07 -14.32
CA TYR A 237 8.83 27.10 -15.02
C TYR A 237 10.16 26.54 -15.57
N ILE A 238 10.88 25.75 -14.77
CA ILE A 238 12.12 25.08 -15.19
C ILE A 238 11.85 24.12 -16.34
N ARG A 239 10.80 23.30 -16.25
CA ARG A 239 10.43 22.34 -17.29
C ARG A 239 10.10 23.04 -18.62
N GLU A 240 9.36 24.14 -18.58
CA GLU A 240 9.07 24.95 -19.78
C GLU A 240 10.34 25.55 -20.38
N ARG A 241 11.27 26.01 -19.54
CA ARG A 241 12.56 26.54 -20.00
C ARG A 241 13.42 25.46 -20.66
N MET A 242 13.49 24.27 -20.08
CA MET A 242 14.20 23.11 -20.64
C MET A 242 13.61 22.68 -21.99
N LEU A 243 12.28 22.70 -22.12
CA LEU A 243 11.61 22.40 -23.39
C LEU A 243 11.89 23.44 -24.48
N LYS A 244 11.98 24.73 -24.12
CA LYS A 244 12.37 25.79 -25.07
C LYS A 244 13.82 25.62 -25.53
N GLN A 245 14.75 25.34 -24.62
CA GLN A 245 16.16 25.11 -24.97
C GLN A 245 16.36 23.86 -25.84
N LYS A 246 15.61 22.77 -25.58
CA LYS A 246 15.65 21.58 -26.42
C LYS A 246 15.19 21.87 -27.85
N LYS A 247 14.15 22.70 -28.01
CA LYS A 247 13.64 23.10 -29.32
C LYS A 247 14.63 23.97 -30.12
N GLU A 248 15.36 24.86 -29.44
CA GLU A 248 16.41 25.68 -30.08
C GLU A 248 17.64 24.85 -30.47
N ASN A 249 18.00 23.83 -29.68
CA ASN A 249 19.12 22.92 -30.02
C ASN A 249 18.76 21.93 -31.14
N ASP A 250 17.51 21.49 -31.23
CA ASP A 250 17.04 20.59 -32.29
C ASP A 250 16.85 21.32 -33.64
N GLU A 251 16.53 22.63 -33.63
CA GLU A 251 16.46 23.45 -34.85
C GLU A 251 17.85 23.89 -35.38
N GLY A 252 18.89 23.87 -34.54
CA GLY A 252 20.28 24.22 -34.92
C GLY A 252 21.11 23.10 -35.53
N ASN A 253 20.63 21.85 -35.51
CA ASN A 253 21.39 20.66 -35.96
C ASN A 253 20.74 19.93 -37.15
N PHE A 254 19.80 20.58 -37.84
CA PHE A 254 19.06 19.99 -38.97
C PHE A 254 19.32 20.77 -40.28
N GLU A 255 20.60 21.01 -40.58
CA GLU A 255 21.03 21.53 -41.89
C GLU A 255 22.27 20.78 -42.38
N CYS A 256 22.17 19.45 -42.52
CA CYS A 256 22.97 18.70 -43.48
C CYS A 256 22.37 17.30 -43.69
N LEU A 257 22.38 16.87 -44.96
CA LEU A 257 21.76 15.65 -45.50
C LEU A 257 20.23 15.69 -45.65
N LEU A 258 19.79 16.02 -46.87
CA LEU A 258 18.83 15.21 -47.63
C LEU A 258 18.74 15.74 -49.08
N ASP A 259 19.55 15.16 -49.97
CA ASP A 259 19.26 15.06 -51.39
C ASP A 259 19.44 13.60 -51.81
N ALA A 260 18.35 12.81 -51.71
CA ALA A 260 18.06 11.68 -52.58
C ALA A 260 16.63 11.15 -52.34
N VAL A 261 15.89 11.10 -53.44
CA VAL A 261 14.50 10.67 -53.69
C VAL A 261 14.39 9.12 -53.60
N PRO A 262 13.20 8.45 -53.68
CA PRO A 262 12.22 8.20 -52.61
C PRO A 262 11.81 6.70 -52.47
N GLU A 263 10.93 6.43 -51.51
CA GLU A 263 9.96 5.30 -51.43
C GLU A 263 10.47 3.87 -51.16
N ASN A 264 10.32 3.38 -49.92
CA ASN A 264 9.16 2.57 -49.43
C ASN A 264 9.59 1.75 -48.20
N LYS A 265 8.90 1.90 -47.05
CA LYS A 265 8.48 0.84 -46.10
C LYS A 265 8.14 1.37 -44.68
N GLY A 266 6.99 0.93 -44.18
CA GLY A 266 6.71 0.53 -42.80
C GLY A 266 6.88 1.57 -41.70
N ALA A 267 5.78 2.18 -41.26
CA ALA A 267 5.74 2.80 -39.94
C ALA A 267 5.90 1.69 -38.87
N GLU A 268 7.09 1.60 -38.26
CA GLU A 268 7.33 0.72 -37.12
C GLU A 268 6.44 1.14 -35.95
N SER A 269 5.44 0.33 -35.65
CA SER A 269 4.62 0.48 -34.45
C SER A 269 5.49 0.18 -33.23
N ASN A 270 5.61 1.15 -32.31
CA ASN A 270 6.23 0.91 -31.01
C ASN A 270 5.63 -0.36 -30.37
N PRO A 271 6.46 -1.26 -29.80
CA PRO A 271 5.96 -2.48 -29.17
C PRO A 271 5.05 -2.11 -27.99
N SER A 272 3.80 -2.59 -28.01
CA SER A 272 2.85 -2.41 -26.91
C SER A 272 3.12 -3.42 -25.79
N ILE A 273 3.13 -2.97 -24.54
CA ILE A 273 3.22 -3.87 -23.38
C ILE A 273 1.91 -4.64 -23.25
N GLN A 274 2.01 -5.97 -23.14
CA GLN A 274 0.87 -6.83 -22.81
C GLN A 274 0.92 -7.17 -21.32
N TYR A 275 -0.18 -6.91 -20.61
CA TYR A 275 -0.25 -7.18 -19.17
C TYR A 275 -0.89 -8.53 -18.86
N PHE A 276 -0.33 -9.21 -17.86
CA PHE A 276 -0.77 -10.51 -17.38
C PHE A 276 -0.98 -10.45 -15.87
N CYS A 277 -2.10 -10.99 -15.39
CA CYS A 277 -2.43 -11.06 -13.96
C CYS A 277 -2.44 -12.51 -13.48
N TYR A 278 -1.69 -12.79 -12.42
CA TYR A 278 -1.57 -14.10 -11.79
C TYR A 278 -1.97 -14.00 -10.33
N LYS A 279 -2.56 -15.05 -9.78
CA LYS A 279 -2.77 -15.13 -8.33
C LYS A 279 -1.44 -15.20 -7.60
N ILE A 280 -1.32 -14.54 -6.45
CA ILE A 280 -0.10 -14.55 -5.63
C ILE A 280 0.29 -15.98 -5.23
N ASP A 281 -0.69 -16.87 -5.02
CA ASP A 281 -0.47 -18.28 -4.66
C ASP A 281 0.39 -19.08 -5.67
N LYS A 282 0.57 -18.56 -6.89
CA LYS A 282 1.45 -19.13 -7.92
C LYS A 282 2.94 -18.90 -7.65
N PHE A 283 3.26 -18.02 -6.71
CA PHE A 283 4.63 -17.71 -6.29
C PHE A 283 4.83 -18.17 -4.86
N GLN A 284 4.96 -19.47 -4.60
CA GLN A 284 4.93 -20.06 -3.25
C GLN A 284 5.80 -19.31 -2.22
N HIS A 285 7.06 -19.03 -2.56
CA HIS A 285 7.98 -18.31 -1.67
C HIS A 285 7.53 -16.86 -1.40
N PHE A 286 7.08 -16.16 -2.43
CA PHE A 286 6.56 -14.80 -2.29
C PHE A 286 5.24 -14.79 -1.52
N TYR A 287 4.32 -15.71 -1.82
CA TYR A 287 3.04 -15.86 -1.13
C TYR A 287 3.23 -16.13 0.36
N TYR A 288 4.16 -17.03 0.71
CA TYR A 288 4.48 -17.30 2.11
C TYR A 288 4.96 -16.03 2.81
N PHE A 289 5.98 -15.36 2.27
CA PHE A 289 6.52 -14.13 2.85
C PHE A 289 5.47 -13.01 2.94
N TYR A 290 4.70 -12.83 1.88
CA TYR A 290 3.56 -11.92 1.83
C TYR A 290 2.53 -12.24 2.91
N SER A 291 2.20 -13.51 3.11
CA SER A 291 1.21 -13.95 4.09
C SER A 291 1.67 -13.72 5.53
N GLU A 292 2.96 -13.89 5.81
CA GLU A 292 3.54 -13.61 7.14
C GLU A 292 3.53 -12.11 7.43
N ILE A 293 3.93 -11.28 6.45
CA ILE A 293 3.84 -9.82 6.58
C ILE A 293 2.38 -9.38 6.77
N LYS A 294 1.43 -9.98 6.03
CA LYS A 294 0.00 -9.67 6.13
C LYS A 294 -0.60 -10.04 7.49
N LYS A 295 -0.21 -11.18 8.06
CA LYS A 295 -0.61 -11.58 9.43
C LYS A 295 -0.04 -10.61 10.45
N PHE A 296 1.24 -10.28 10.32
CA PHE A 296 1.91 -9.34 11.22
C PHE A 296 1.28 -7.94 11.15
N SER A 297 0.99 -7.43 9.95
CA SER A 297 0.29 -6.15 9.77
C SER A 297 -1.06 -6.12 10.47
N GLN A 298 -1.82 -7.21 10.39
CA GLN A 298 -3.11 -7.32 11.05
C GLN A 298 -2.96 -7.26 12.58
N GLY A 299 -1.97 -7.98 13.13
CA GLY A 299 -1.67 -7.94 14.57
C GLY A 299 -1.26 -6.54 15.07
N ILE A 300 -0.59 -5.74 14.25
CA ILE A 300 -0.30 -4.33 14.56
C ILE A 300 -1.58 -3.49 14.55
N MET A 301 -2.44 -3.67 13.54
CA MET A 301 -3.70 -2.91 13.43
C MET A 301 -4.67 -3.21 14.57
N ASP A 302 -4.73 -4.47 15.01
CA ASP A 302 -5.59 -4.86 16.13
C ASP A 302 -5.10 -4.23 17.46
N LYS A 303 -3.79 -3.91 17.56
CA LYS A 303 -3.19 -3.24 18.73
C LYS A 303 -3.30 -1.71 18.70
N LYS A 304 -3.31 -1.08 17.52
CA LYS A 304 -3.35 0.39 17.37
C LYS A 304 -4.64 0.81 16.68
N SER A 305 -5.51 1.51 17.41
CA SER A 305 -6.80 2.01 16.92
C SER A 305 -6.72 3.13 15.85
N GLU A 306 -5.54 3.37 15.28
CA GLU A 306 -5.33 4.38 14.23
C GLU A 306 -5.16 3.72 12.85
N SER A 307 -5.97 4.15 11.89
CA SER A 307 -5.92 3.67 10.52
C SER A 307 -4.66 4.19 9.82
N ASN A 308 -3.65 3.34 9.67
CA ASN A 308 -2.51 3.65 8.82
C ASN A 308 -2.87 3.43 7.34
N ASP A 309 -3.01 4.52 6.58
CA ASP A 309 -3.27 4.52 5.12
C ASP A 309 -2.27 3.68 4.33
N LEU A 310 -1.03 3.52 4.85
CA LEU A 310 0.03 2.71 4.25
C LEU A 310 -0.39 1.24 4.06
N MET A 311 -1.24 0.69 4.93
CA MET A 311 -1.63 -0.73 4.92
C MET A 311 -2.73 -1.04 3.91
N ASN A 312 -3.66 -0.11 3.72
CA ASN A 312 -4.82 -0.28 2.85
C ASN A 312 -4.45 -0.26 1.35
N VAL A 313 -3.27 0.24 1.01
CA VAL A 313 -2.78 0.29 -0.38
C VAL A 313 -2.08 -1.01 -0.77
N VAL A 314 -1.35 -1.63 0.15
CA VAL A 314 -0.49 -2.78 -0.16
C VAL A 314 -1.29 -4.08 -0.25
N PHE A 315 -2.23 -4.36 0.67
CA PHE A 315 -2.79 -5.73 0.82
C PHE A 315 -4.15 -5.96 0.15
N LYS A 316 -4.60 -5.09 -0.77
CA LYS A 316 -5.94 -5.17 -1.38
C LYS A 316 -6.10 -6.27 -2.43
N ASP A 317 -5.02 -6.60 -3.14
CA ASP A 317 -5.11 -7.49 -4.31
C ASP A 317 -4.41 -8.83 -4.06
N ASP A 318 -5.11 -9.94 -4.32
CA ASP A 318 -4.56 -11.30 -4.33
C ASP A 318 -3.86 -11.64 -5.66
N PHE A 319 -3.56 -10.62 -6.48
CA PHE A 319 -3.01 -10.77 -7.83
C PHE A 319 -1.74 -9.96 -8.02
N VAL A 320 -0.81 -10.53 -8.78
CA VAL A 320 0.39 -9.86 -9.27
C VAL A 320 0.24 -9.59 -10.76
N LYS A 321 0.55 -8.36 -11.17
CA LYS A 321 0.54 -7.93 -12.57
C LYS A 321 1.97 -7.88 -13.11
N PHE A 322 2.16 -8.40 -14.31
CA PHE A 322 3.43 -8.32 -15.05
C PHE A 322 3.17 -7.75 -16.43
N GLY A 323 4.10 -6.93 -16.91
CA GLY A 323 4.14 -6.53 -18.31
C GLY A 323 5.03 -7.50 -19.08
N VAL A 324 4.63 -7.85 -20.30
CA VAL A 324 5.52 -8.51 -21.26
C VAL A 324 5.63 -7.60 -22.48
N ILE A 325 6.86 -7.25 -22.83
CA ILE A 325 7.17 -6.38 -23.95
C ILE A 325 7.94 -7.15 -25.02
N GLY A 326 7.59 -6.85 -26.27
CA GLY A 326 8.23 -7.39 -27.45
C GLY A 326 7.48 -8.55 -28.11
N ASN A 327 8.12 -9.16 -29.10
CA ASN A 327 7.57 -10.33 -29.78
C ASN A 327 7.86 -11.56 -28.94
N PHE A 328 6.84 -12.24 -28.42
CA PHE A 328 6.96 -13.48 -27.66
C PHE A 328 6.03 -14.54 -28.24
N THR A 329 6.43 -15.79 -28.10
CA THR A 329 5.69 -16.97 -28.56
C THR A 329 4.85 -17.55 -27.42
N ASP A 330 3.94 -18.47 -27.74
CA ASP A 330 3.22 -19.22 -26.69
C ASP A 330 4.20 -20.05 -25.83
N GLU A 331 5.33 -20.49 -26.39
CA GLU A 331 6.40 -21.19 -25.69
C GLU A 331 7.10 -20.31 -24.65
N ASP A 332 7.28 -19.02 -24.96
CA ASP A 332 7.83 -18.03 -24.01
C ASP A 332 6.90 -17.85 -22.81
N LEU A 333 5.59 -17.91 -23.03
CA LEU A 333 4.60 -17.81 -21.96
C LEU A 333 4.59 -19.05 -21.05
N LEU A 334 5.05 -20.22 -21.51
CA LEU A 334 5.19 -21.42 -20.67
C LEU A 334 6.31 -21.28 -19.62
N LEU A 335 7.23 -20.31 -19.81
CA LEU A 335 8.24 -19.95 -18.82
C LEU A 335 7.66 -19.15 -17.64
N LEU A 336 6.41 -18.67 -17.76
CA LEU A 336 5.69 -18.01 -16.68
C LEU A 336 4.87 -19.02 -15.86
N PRO A 337 4.38 -18.64 -14.66
CA PRO A 337 3.50 -19.50 -13.88
C PRO A 337 2.21 -19.81 -14.61
N GLU A 338 1.63 -20.99 -14.38
CA GLU A 338 0.34 -21.36 -14.98
C GLU A 338 -0.84 -20.66 -14.28
N GLY A 339 -1.90 -20.35 -15.04
CA GLY A 339 -3.17 -19.85 -14.49
C GLY A 339 -3.45 -18.36 -14.70
N LYS A 340 -3.16 -17.83 -15.89
CA LYS A 340 -3.52 -16.45 -16.29
C LYS A 340 -5.02 -16.22 -16.14
N THR A 341 -5.41 -15.12 -15.49
CA THR A 341 -6.81 -14.66 -15.50
C THR A 341 -6.97 -13.55 -16.54
N ASN A 342 -7.97 -13.67 -17.42
CA ASN A 342 -8.30 -12.65 -18.43
C ASN A 342 -9.18 -11.54 -17.83
N LYS A 343 -8.78 -10.98 -16.69
CA LYS A 343 -9.51 -9.85 -16.10
C LYS A 343 -9.13 -8.56 -16.84
N LYS A 344 -10.14 -7.89 -17.41
CA LYS A 344 -10.04 -6.61 -18.14
C LYS A 344 -10.34 -5.38 -17.27
N ASN A 345 -10.22 -5.46 -15.95
CA ASN A 345 -10.57 -4.33 -15.09
C ASN A 345 -9.42 -3.34 -14.95
N GLU A 346 -9.56 -2.18 -15.59
CA GLU A 346 -8.60 -1.06 -15.54
C GLU A 346 -8.58 -0.31 -14.18
N ASN A 347 -9.50 -0.64 -13.26
CA ASN A 347 -9.71 0.12 -12.00
C ASN A 347 -9.37 -0.65 -10.71
N GLU A 348 -8.70 -1.81 -10.77
CA GLU A 348 -8.25 -2.52 -9.56
C GLU A 348 -6.90 -1.94 -9.06
N ASN A 349 -6.71 -1.85 -7.74
CA ASN A 349 -5.53 -1.22 -7.11
C ASN A 349 -4.32 -2.16 -7.17
N HIS A 350 -3.64 -2.18 -8.32
CA HIS A 350 -2.52 -3.07 -8.60
C HIS A 350 -1.36 -2.95 -7.60
N TRP A 351 -0.63 -4.06 -7.41
CA TRP A 351 0.65 -4.12 -6.70
C TRP A 351 1.64 -3.06 -7.20
N GLU A 352 2.35 -2.39 -6.27
CA GLU A 352 3.26 -1.25 -6.59
C GLU A 352 4.40 -1.65 -7.54
N ALA A 353 4.91 -2.87 -7.44
CA ALA A 353 5.88 -3.40 -8.39
C ALA A 353 5.18 -4.15 -9.52
N VAL A 354 5.37 -3.68 -10.75
CA VAL A 354 4.97 -4.38 -11.97
C VAL A 354 6.23 -4.77 -12.73
N PRO A 355 6.77 -5.98 -12.54
CA PRO A 355 7.93 -6.43 -13.30
C PRO A 355 7.58 -6.50 -14.79
N VAL A 356 8.48 -6.01 -15.63
CA VAL A 356 8.31 -6.06 -17.09
C VAL A 356 9.34 -7.02 -17.66
N LEU A 357 8.85 -8.07 -18.33
CA LEU A 357 9.67 -9.06 -19.01
C LEU A 357 9.84 -8.67 -20.47
N CYS A 358 11.08 -8.62 -20.93
CA CYS A 358 11.41 -8.39 -22.33
C CYS A 358 12.08 -9.63 -22.91
N PHE A 359 11.42 -10.26 -23.89
CA PHE A 359 12.01 -11.36 -24.65
C PHE A 359 12.85 -10.80 -25.80
N GLN A 360 14.15 -11.11 -25.81
CA GLN A 360 15.08 -10.66 -26.85
C GLN A 360 14.92 -11.49 -28.13
N ASN A 361 13.78 -11.29 -28.81
CA ASN A 361 13.45 -12.08 -29.99
C ASN A 361 13.71 -11.37 -31.31
N ASN A 362 13.97 -10.03 -31.35
CA ASN A 362 14.46 -9.23 -32.50
C ASN A 362 14.41 -7.69 -32.28
N ILE A 363 14.10 -7.20 -31.08
CA ILE A 363 13.88 -5.77 -30.83
C ILE A 363 15.18 -5.14 -30.31
N PRO A 364 15.62 -3.99 -30.86
CA PRO A 364 16.75 -3.25 -30.30
C PRO A 364 16.49 -2.88 -28.84
N LEU A 365 17.48 -3.09 -27.97
CA LEU A 365 17.41 -2.79 -26.54
C LEU A 365 16.90 -1.36 -26.28
N GLN A 366 17.33 -0.40 -27.09
CA GLN A 366 16.92 1.00 -26.98
C GLN A 366 15.40 1.20 -27.10
N SER A 367 14.75 0.50 -28.03
CA SER A 367 13.29 0.59 -28.23
C SER A 367 12.53 -0.01 -27.06
N VAL A 368 13.09 -1.04 -26.41
CA VAL A 368 12.54 -1.65 -25.20
C VAL A 368 12.64 -0.68 -24.03
N LEU A 369 13.82 -0.09 -23.83
CA LEU A 369 14.06 0.87 -22.75
C LEU A 369 13.16 2.10 -22.87
N GLU A 370 12.97 2.62 -24.08
CA GLU A 370 12.02 3.71 -24.33
C GLU A 370 10.57 3.31 -24.02
N GLY A 371 10.18 2.06 -24.28
CA GLY A 371 8.87 1.53 -23.92
C GLY A 371 8.68 1.41 -22.41
N CYS A 372 9.67 0.86 -21.71
CA CYS A 372 9.65 0.67 -20.26
C CYS A 372 9.66 2.00 -19.48
N HIS A 373 10.46 2.97 -19.91
CA HIS A 373 10.49 4.30 -19.30
C HIS A 373 9.16 5.05 -19.42
N ARG A 374 8.41 4.87 -20.52
CA ARG A 374 7.08 5.49 -20.68
C ARG A 374 6.05 4.97 -19.69
N GLU A 375 6.19 3.70 -19.28
CA GLU A 375 5.22 3.01 -18.44
C GLU A 375 5.59 3.04 -16.94
N GLY A 376 6.73 3.65 -16.58
CA GLY A 376 7.16 3.78 -15.19
C GLY A 376 7.52 2.44 -14.51
N ALA A 377 7.86 1.42 -15.30
CA ALA A 377 8.18 0.10 -14.79
C ALA A 377 9.44 0.15 -13.91
N CYS A 378 9.31 -0.32 -12.66
CA CYS A 378 10.38 -0.23 -11.67
C CYS A 378 11.48 -1.29 -11.85
N ASN A 379 11.20 -2.38 -12.59
CA ASN A 379 12.12 -3.50 -12.81
C ASN A 379 11.96 -4.07 -14.22
N LEU A 380 12.99 -3.95 -15.07
CA LEU A 380 13.04 -4.56 -16.40
C LEU A 380 13.86 -5.86 -16.34
N ILE A 381 13.20 -6.98 -16.65
CA ILE A 381 13.81 -8.31 -16.71
C ILE A 381 14.04 -8.64 -18.18
N PHE A 382 15.30 -8.68 -18.59
CA PHE A 382 15.70 -8.93 -19.97
C PHE A 382 16.06 -10.40 -20.16
N ILE A 383 15.29 -11.11 -20.97
CA ILE A 383 15.43 -12.55 -21.18
C ILE A 383 16.23 -12.79 -22.46
N LYS A 384 17.46 -13.28 -22.29
CA LYS A 384 18.39 -13.58 -23.39
C LYS A 384 18.19 -15.01 -23.89
N SER A 385 18.21 -15.17 -25.22
CA SER A 385 18.10 -16.48 -25.89
C SER A 385 19.40 -17.31 -25.82
N HIS A 386 20.57 -16.66 -25.69
CA HIS A 386 21.89 -17.28 -25.53
C HIS A 386 22.72 -16.57 -24.46
N GLU A 387 23.58 -17.32 -23.77
CA GLU A 387 24.53 -16.84 -22.74
C GLU A 387 25.71 -16.05 -23.35
N GLU A 388 25.42 -15.05 -24.17
CA GLU A 388 26.47 -14.11 -24.58
C GLU A 388 26.70 -13.11 -23.45
N VAL A 389 27.87 -13.27 -22.82
CA VAL A 389 28.45 -12.37 -21.82
C VAL A 389 28.75 -11.05 -22.52
N THR A 390 27.88 -10.07 -22.31
CA THR A 390 28.17 -8.68 -22.64
C THR A 390 28.23 -7.91 -21.33
N ASP A 391 29.43 -7.42 -21.03
CA ASP A 391 29.71 -6.55 -19.90
C ASP A 391 29.14 -5.15 -20.16
N GLU A 392 28.69 -4.50 -19.09
CA GLU A 392 27.97 -3.21 -19.01
C GLU A 392 26.44 -3.33 -19.03
N ALA A 393 25.89 -3.71 -17.87
CA ALA A 393 24.46 -3.58 -17.57
C ALA A 393 24.20 -2.23 -16.87
N ASP A 394 23.19 -1.50 -17.34
CA ASP A 394 22.55 -0.44 -16.56
C ASP A 394 21.95 -1.05 -15.27
N ASP A 395 22.04 -0.34 -14.14
CA ASP A 395 21.55 -0.75 -12.81
C ASP A 395 20.06 -1.17 -12.76
N PHE A 396 19.31 -0.89 -13.84
CA PHE A 396 17.86 -1.14 -13.95
C PHE A 396 17.49 -2.39 -14.77
N ILE A 397 18.46 -3.05 -15.41
CA ILE A 397 18.22 -4.19 -16.31
C ILE A 397 18.75 -5.48 -15.69
N ILE A 398 17.84 -6.40 -15.37
CA ILE A 398 18.22 -7.73 -14.88
C ILE A 398 18.29 -8.67 -16.08
N ASN A 399 19.51 -9.05 -16.46
CA ASN A 399 19.74 -10.04 -17.52
C ASN A 399 19.51 -11.45 -16.98
N VAL A 400 18.64 -12.22 -17.63
CA VAL A 400 18.29 -13.58 -17.23
C VAL A 400 18.36 -14.48 -18.45
N GLY A 401 18.98 -15.66 -18.31
CA GLY A 401 18.90 -16.69 -19.35
C GLY A 401 17.45 -17.17 -19.55
N ARG A 402 17.13 -17.69 -20.73
CA ARG A 402 15.81 -18.27 -21.05
C ARG A 402 15.56 -19.61 -20.33
N ASN A 403 15.57 -19.58 -19.00
CA ASN A 403 15.31 -20.69 -18.10
C ASN A 403 14.16 -20.31 -17.16
N LYS A 404 13.15 -21.19 -17.07
CA LYS A 404 11.94 -20.97 -16.27
C LYS A 404 12.26 -20.67 -14.80
N THR A 405 13.16 -21.42 -14.19
CA THR A 405 13.55 -21.25 -12.78
C THR A 405 14.18 -19.87 -12.56
N ASN A 406 15.19 -19.51 -13.38
CA ASN A 406 15.89 -18.24 -13.23
C ASN A 406 14.94 -17.04 -13.46
N ILE A 407 14.05 -17.14 -14.45
CA ILE A 407 13.03 -16.10 -14.70
C ILE A 407 12.12 -15.94 -13.48
N LEU A 408 11.64 -17.05 -12.91
CA LEU A 408 10.77 -17.02 -11.73
C LEU A 408 11.48 -16.47 -10.49
N GLU A 409 12.73 -16.83 -10.25
CA GLU A 409 13.52 -16.30 -9.14
C GLU A 409 13.71 -14.80 -9.23
N VAL A 410 14.04 -14.29 -10.41
CA VAL A 410 14.18 -12.85 -10.64
C VAL A 410 12.85 -12.12 -10.47
N ILE A 411 11.75 -12.69 -10.99
CA ILE A 411 10.41 -12.15 -10.75
C ILE A 411 10.12 -12.10 -9.24
N ILE A 412 10.37 -13.19 -8.51
CA ILE A 412 10.15 -13.26 -7.06
C ILE A 412 11.00 -12.20 -6.34
N SER A 413 12.25 -12.00 -6.74
CA SER A 413 13.13 -10.97 -6.18
C SER A 413 12.55 -9.56 -6.38
N CYS A 414 12.08 -9.24 -7.60
CA CYS A 414 11.41 -7.97 -7.89
C CYS A 414 10.15 -7.76 -7.03
N LEU A 415 9.36 -8.83 -6.80
CA LEU A 415 8.15 -8.75 -5.97
C LEU A 415 8.43 -8.62 -4.48
N LYS A 416 9.53 -9.21 -3.99
CA LYS A 416 9.97 -9.08 -2.60
C LYS A 416 10.42 -7.65 -2.27
N GLN A 417 10.94 -6.90 -3.24
CA GLN A 417 11.56 -5.59 -2.98
C GLN A 417 10.59 -4.57 -2.33
N PRO A 418 9.33 -4.36 -2.78
CA PRO A 418 8.36 -3.51 -2.08
C PRO A 418 8.08 -3.95 -0.64
N LEU A 419 7.92 -5.26 -0.40
CA LEU A 419 7.71 -5.80 0.95
C LEU A 419 8.87 -5.45 1.89
N CYS A 420 10.08 -5.41 1.35
CA CYS A 420 11.26 -5.06 2.13
C CYS A 420 11.32 -3.57 2.47
N LYS A 421 10.89 -2.70 1.54
CA LYS A 421 10.75 -1.27 1.82
C LYS A 421 9.72 -1.03 2.93
N ILE A 422 8.62 -1.79 2.92
CA ILE A 422 7.60 -1.75 3.96
C ILE A 422 8.17 -2.18 5.32
N LEU A 423 8.85 -3.32 5.37
CA LEU A 423 9.50 -3.80 6.60
C LEU A 423 10.52 -2.78 7.13
N GLN A 424 11.30 -2.15 6.25
CA GLN A 424 12.25 -1.10 6.63
C GLN A 424 11.53 0.13 7.19
N ALA A 425 10.46 0.59 6.55
CA ALA A 425 9.65 1.70 7.04
C ALA A 425 9.02 1.39 8.41
N TRP A 426 8.55 0.16 8.63
CA TRP A 426 8.06 -0.27 9.94
C TRP A 426 9.17 -0.30 10.98
N LEU A 427 10.35 -0.78 10.63
CA LEU A 427 11.49 -0.79 11.55
C LEU A 427 11.85 0.62 12.03
N GLU A 428 11.72 1.62 11.16
CA GLU A 428 11.90 3.04 11.51
C GLU A 428 10.74 3.56 12.38
N LEU A 429 9.49 3.23 12.03
CA LEU A 429 8.29 3.69 12.74
C LEU A 429 8.10 3.07 14.13
N TYR A 430 8.54 1.83 14.34
CA TYR A 430 8.36 1.07 15.58
C TYR A 430 9.68 0.88 16.34
N SER A 431 10.65 1.78 16.13
CA SER A 431 11.98 1.70 16.75
C SER A 431 11.96 1.75 18.29
N GLU A 432 10.88 2.24 18.91
CA GLU A 432 10.71 2.33 20.36
C GLU A 432 9.99 1.12 20.99
N ASP A 433 9.31 0.28 20.19
CA ASP A 433 8.57 -0.90 20.68
C ASP A 433 9.42 -2.16 20.52
N SER A 434 10.06 -2.61 21.61
CA SER A 434 11.03 -3.71 21.60
C SER A 434 10.45 -5.03 21.09
N ASP A 435 9.18 -5.32 21.39
CA ASP A 435 8.56 -6.58 21.01
C ASP A 435 8.24 -6.58 19.52
N THR A 436 7.61 -5.50 19.03
CA THR A 436 7.31 -5.31 17.60
C THR A 436 8.58 -5.25 16.76
N LEU A 437 9.65 -4.62 17.28
CA LEU A 437 10.95 -4.55 16.61
C LEU A 437 11.58 -5.93 16.42
N SER A 438 11.49 -6.79 17.43
CA SER A 438 12.03 -8.16 17.36
C SER A 438 11.33 -9.01 16.31
N ASP A 439 10.01 -8.86 16.17
CA ASP A 439 9.21 -9.54 15.16
C ASP A 439 9.52 -9.02 13.73
N ILE A 440 9.67 -7.71 13.56
CA ILE A 440 10.06 -7.10 12.27
C ILE A 440 11.46 -7.58 11.88
N ASP A 441 12.40 -7.64 12.82
CA ASP A 441 13.76 -8.11 12.57
C ASP A 441 13.79 -9.61 12.24
N ALA A 442 12.95 -10.42 12.89
CA ALA A 442 12.78 -11.84 12.55
C ALA A 442 12.25 -12.02 11.10
N LEU A 443 11.23 -11.23 10.70
CA LEU A 443 10.72 -11.22 9.33
C LEU A 443 11.78 -10.76 8.32
N ARG A 444 12.60 -9.77 8.68
CA ARG A 444 13.73 -9.31 7.85
C ARG A 444 14.80 -10.38 7.71
N LYS A 445 15.15 -11.10 8.79
CA LYS A 445 16.14 -12.18 8.78
C LYS A 445 15.66 -13.39 7.99
N MET A 446 14.36 -13.67 7.99
CA MET A 446 13.75 -14.68 7.12
C MET A 446 14.04 -14.43 5.63
N ARG A 447 14.27 -13.16 5.23
CA ARG A 447 14.73 -12.80 3.87
C ARG A 447 16.21 -13.10 3.65
N LEU A 448 17.08 -12.72 4.60
CA LEU A 448 18.54 -12.71 4.43
C LEU A 448 19.17 -14.10 4.41
N ASN A 449 18.53 -15.09 5.00
CA ASN A 449 19.01 -16.48 4.97
C ASN A 449 18.95 -17.14 3.58
N HIS A 450 18.52 -16.41 2.54
CA HIS A 450 18.39 -16.90 1.18
C HIS A 450 19.52 -16.43 0.24
N ASP A 451 20.28 -15.39 0.61
CA ASP A 451 21.31 -14.81 -0.27
C ASP A 451 22.73 -15.38 0.00
N ASP A 452 22.96 -16.08 1.11
CA ASP A 452 24.23 -16.77 1.37
C ASP A 452 24.21 -18.20 0.84
N GLU A 453 24.58 -18.32 -0.43
CA GLU A 453 24.91 -19.55 -1.13
C GLU A 453 26.09 -20.25 -0.42
N THR A 454 25.80 -21.07 0.60
CA THR A 454 26.72 -22.10 1.09
C THR A 454 25.96 -23.40 1.34
N ASP A 455 25.86 -24.19 0.27
CA ASP A 455 25.93 -25.65 0.25
C ASP A 455 25.15 -26.39 1.36
N ILE A 456 23.83 -26.20 1.39
CA ILE A 456 22.90 -26.98 2.21
C ILE A 456 22.56 -28.34 1.55
N SER A 457 23.10 -28.60 0.35
CA SER A 457 22.87 -29.82 -0.43
C SER A 457 23.39 -31.11 0.24
N ARG A 458 24.25 -31.01 1.27
CA ARG A 458 24.75 -32.17 2.03
C ARG A 458 24.10 -32.26 3.40
N ILE A 459 22.86 -32.75 3.41
CA ILE A 459 22.22 -33.28 4.62
C ILE A 459 23.14 -34.36 5.21
N SER A 460 23.59 -34.17 6.46
CA SER A 460 24.39 -35.17 7.18
C SER A 460 23.66 -36.52 7.16
N GLU A 461 24.39 -37.60 6.86
CA GLU A 461 23.82 -38.96 6.90
C GLU A 461 23.25 -39.31 8.28
N ASP A 462 23.80 -38.72 9.34
CA ASP A 462 23.28 -38.86 10.70
C ASP A 462 21.87 -38.27 10.83
N LEU A 463 21.59 -37.15 10.16
CA LEU A 463 20.27 -36.51 10.16
C LEU A 463 19.26 -37.36 9.40
N LYS A 464 19.62 -37.91 8.23
CA LYS A 464 18.74 -38.83 7.49
C LYS A 464 18.42 -40.09 8.31
N LYS A 465 19.42 -40.65 8.99
CA LYS A 465 19.27 -41.81 9.86
C LYS A 465 18.39 -41.49 11.07
N TYR A 466 18.54 -40.31 11.67
CA TYR A 466 17.70 -39.87 12.77
C TYR A 466 16.24 -39.68 12.34
N LEU A 467 15.99 -39.00 11.22
CA LEU A 467 14.64 -38.73 10.72
C LEU A 467 13.89 -40.02 10.35
N SER A 468 14.59 -41.01 9.78
CA SER A 468 14.01 -42.30 9.42
C SER A 468 13.89 -43.28 10.61
N GLY A 469 14.76 -43.15 11.61
CA GLY A 469 14.78 -44.02 12.79
C GLY A 469 13.94 -43.56 13.96
N ASN A 470 13.56 -42.28 14.02
CA ASN A 470 12.78 -41.74 15.12
C ASN A 470 11.30 -42.12 14.99
N SER A 471 10.84 -43.04 15.85
CA SER A 471 9.48 -43.58 15.80
C SER A 471 8.38 -42.54 16.01
N ASP A 472 8.69 -41.36 16.55
CA ASP A 472 7.73 -40.28 16.75
C ASP A 472 7.53 -39.42 15.51
N ILE A 473 8.42 -39.52 14.52
CA ILE A 473 8.29 -38.90 13.22
C ILE A 473 7.54 -39.87 12.30
N THR A 474 6.38 -39.44 11.83
CA THR A 474 5.51 -40.22 10.92
C THR A 474 5.87 -40.01 9.45
N SER A 475 6.33 -38.82 9.09
CA SER A 475 6.91 -38.51 7.78
C SER A 475 7.75 -37.25 7.85
N SER A 476 8.74 -37.15 6.98
CA SER A 476 9.52 -35.93 6.76
C SER A 476 9.47 -35.56 5.28
N ALA A 477 9.36 -34.27 4.99
CA ALA A 477 9.38 -33.74 3.62
C ALA A 477 10.16 -32.44 3.57
N TRP A 478 10.99 -32.30 2.54
CA TRP A 478 11.60 -31.02 2.20
C TRP A 478 10.59 -30.20 1.43
N MET A 479 10.28 -29.03 1.95
CA MET A 479 9.38 -28.08 1.28
C MET A 479 10.17 -27.13 0.38
N THR A 480 11.39 -26.81 0.79
CA THR A 480 12.38 -25.97 0.10
C THR A 480 13.77 -26.40 0.55
N ASP A 481 14.82 -25.79 -0.03
CA ASP A 481 16.22 -26.06 0.33
C ASP A 481 16.55 -25.77 1.80
N HIS A 482 15.72 -24.99 2.51
CA HIS A 482 15.94 -24.57 3.89
C HIS A 482 14.71 -24.79 4.79
N THR A 483 13.73 -25.58 4.35
CA THR A 483 12.53 -25.87 5.14
C THR A 483 12.26 -27.37 5.18
N LEU A 484 12.43 -27.94 6.37
CA LEU A 484 12.12 -29.33 6.66
C LEU A 484 10.79 -29.41 7.42
N GLN A 485 9.79 -30.04 6.81
CA GLN A 485 8.52 -30.33 7.47
C GLN A 485 8.55 -31.74 8.08
N LEU A 486 8.28 -31.82 9.38
CA LEU A 486 8.18 -33.05 10.14
C LEU A 486 6.74 -33.26 10.59
N CYS A 487 6.11 -34.33 10.12
CA CYS A 487 4.84 -34.79 10.68
C CYS A 487 5.15 -35.73 11.83
N VAL A 488 4.69 -35.40 13.04
CA VAL A 488 4.97 -36.16 14.26
C VAL A 488 3.69 -36.66 14.91
N LYS A 489 3.81 -37.65 15.81
CA LYS A 489 2.67 -38.10 16.63
C LYS A 489 2.17 -36.95 17.51
N GLN A 490 0.88 -36.96 17.82
CA GLN A 490 0.29 -35.95 18.69
C GLN A 490 0.93 -35.90 20.10
N THR A 491 1.47 -37.03 20.58
CA THR A 491 2.13 -37.14 21.89
C THR A 491 3.59 -36.71 21.89
N THR A 492 4.14 -36.32 20.74
CA THR A 492 5.55 -35.95 20.63
C THR A 492 5.83 -34.61 21.34
N ASP A 493 6.87 -34.61 22.16
CA ASP A 493 7.42 -33.40 22.77
C ASP A 493 8.22 -32.63 21.71
N GLU A 494 7.69 -31.48 21.29
CA GLU A 494 8.29 -30.65 20.24
C GLU A 494 9.61 -30.03 20.68
N MET A 495 9.73 -29.60 21.94
CA MET A 495 10.96 -28.98 22.43
C MET A 495 12.07 -30.02 22.50
N LYS A 496 11.77 -31.22 23.00
CA LYS A 496 12.74 -32.31 23.02
C LYS A 496 13.20 -32.70 21.60
N LEU A 497 12.27 -32.80 20.65
CA LEU A 497 12.61 -33.14 19.26
C LEU A 497 13.49 -32.07 18.61
N LYS A 498 13.19 -30.79 18.84
CA LYS A 498 14.00 -29.66 18.37
C LYS A 498 15.40 -29.67 18.98
N ASP A 499 15.50 -29.91 20.29
CA ASP A 499 16.79 -30.02 20.99
C ASP A 499 17.65 -31.17 20.46
N GLU A 500 17.04 -32.32 20.15
CA GLU A 500 17.74 -33.46 19.58
C GLU A 500 18.24 -33.16 18.16
N LEU A 501 17.40 -32.55 17.31
CA LEU A 501 17.80 -32.13 15.97
C LEU A 501 18.93 -31.08 16.00
N GLN A 502 18.84 -30.12 16.92
CA GLN A 502 19.86 -29.08 17.09
C GLN A 502 21.19 -29.66 17.60
N LYS A 503 21.17 -30.66 18.48
CA LYS A 503 22.38 -31.35 18.95
C LYS A 503 23.01 -32.19 17.84
N LEU A 504 22.19 -32.78 16.98
CA LEU A 504 22.63 -33.71 15.95
C LEU A 504 23.32 -32.99 14.78
N ASP A 505 22.78 -31.85 14.35
CA ASP A 505 23.42 -31.00 13.35
C ASP A 505 23.16 -29.51 13.65
N PRO A 506 24.00 -28.89 14.51
CA PRO A 506 23.83 -27.50 14.92
C PRO A 506 23.91 -26.51 13.75
N LYS A 507 24.73 -26.84 12.73
CA LYS A 507 24.92 -25.98 11.55
C LYS A 507 23.69 -26.03 10.65
N PHE A 508 23.13 -27.22 10.46
CA PHE A 508 21.87 -27.39 9.76
C PHE A 508 20.73 -26.64 10.46
N TYR A 509 20.61 -26.81 11.78
CA TYR A 509 19.51 -26.20 12.55
C TYR A 509 19.60 -24.67 12.61
N ALA A 510 20.81 -24.11 12.54
CA ALA A 510 21.00 -22.65 12.45
C ALA A 510 20.53 -22.06 11.10
N LYS A 511 20.49 -22.86 10.03
CA LYS A 511 20.18 -22.41 8.67
C LYS A 511 18.83 -22.90 8.14
N CYS A 512 18.31 -24.01 8.66
CA CYS A 512 17.08 -24.65 8.19
C CYS A 512 15.93 -24.42 9.19
N LEU A 513 14.80 -23.96 8.68
CA LEU A 513 13.57 -23.88 9.43
C LEU A 513 12.92 -25.27 9.55
N VAL A 514 12.66 -25.72 10.77
CA VAL A 514 11.98 -27.00 11.04
C VAL A 514 10.53 -26.75 11.44
N LEU A 515 9.60 -27.14 10.58
CA LEU A 515 8.15 -27.06 10.83
C LEU A 515 7.65 -28.38 11.37
N ILE A 516 6.95 -28.37 12.51
CA ILE A 516 6.43 -29.59 13.15
C ILE A 516 4.90 -29.59 13.06
N ASP A 517 4.34 -30.61 12.42
CA ASP A 517 2.90 -30.85 12.29
C ASP A 517 2.51 -32.06 13.15
N LYS A 518 1.70 -31.84 14.18
CA LYS A 518 1.21 -32.91 15.08
C LYS A 518 -0.05 -33.55 14.51
N ARG A 519 0.05 -34.82 14.11
CA ARG A 519 -1.10 -35.59 13.62
C ARG A 519 -1.59 -36.63 14.62
N LYS A 520 -2.93 -36.78 14.69
CA LYS A 520 -3.56 -37.92 15.37
C LYS A 520 -3.16 -39.19 14.64
N SER A 521 -2.48 -40.12 15.34
CA SER A 521 -2.18 -41.43 14.77
C SER A 521 -3.50 -42.12 14.45
N MET A 522 -3.85 -42.19 13.17
CA MET A 522 -4.98 -42.97 12.71
C MET A 522 -4.57 -44.43 12.87
N LYS A 523 -5.07 -45.09 13.93
CA LYS A 523 -4.88 -46.54 14.10
C LYS A 523 -5.48 -47.21 12.86
N ARG A 524 -4.63 -47.65 11.93
CA ARG A 524 -5.05 -48.62 10.93
C ARG A 524 -5.34 -49.91 11.68
N ASN A 525 -6.63 -50.20 11.88
CA ASN A 525 -7.06 -51.58 12.09
C ASN A 525 -6.85 -52.30 10.77
N THR A 526 -5.66 -52.85 10.57
CA THR A 526 -5.42 -53.85 9.53
C THR A 526 -4.70 -55.01 10.21
N GLY A 527 -5.49 -55.97 10.67
CA GLY A 527 -5.07 -57.35 10.51
C GLY A 527 -5.05 -57.60 9.01
N ASP A 528 -3.88 -57.42 8.40
CA ASP A 528 -3.44 -58.19 7.25
C ASP A 528 -1.99 -57.83 6.94
N VAL A 529 -1.18 -58.89 6.87
CA VAL A 529 0.22 -58.88 6.52
C VAL A 529 0.32 -58.61 5.01
N VAL A 530 0.83 -57.45 4.61
CA VAL A 530 1.35 -57.26 3.26
C VAL A 530 2.76 -56.66 3.36
N LYS A 531 3.68 -57.37 2.70
CA LYS A 531 5.12 -57.20 2.73
C LYS A 531 5.57 -55.86 2.13
N THR A 532 6.67 -55.38 2.69
CA THR A 532 7.62 -54.38 2.20
C THR A 532 7.98 -54.57 0.73
N GLY A 533 7.99 -53.48 -0.03
CA GLY A 533 8.55 -53.40 -1.38
C GLY A 533 8.19 -52.09 -2.08
N ASP A 534 9.17 -51.20 -2.19
CA ASP A 534 9.40 -50.23 -3.26
C ASP A 534 8.36 -49.13 -3.51
N ILE A 535 8.69 -47.91 -3.07
CA ILE A 535 8.29 -46.69 -3.77
C ILE A 535 9.56 -45.92 -4.07
N GLU A 536 9.93 -45.94 -5.34
CA GLU A 536 11.00 -45.17 -5.98
C GLU A 536 10.84 -43.67 -5.72
N TRP A 537 11.96 -43.03 -5.41
CA TRP A 537 12.09 -41.58 -5.41
C TRP A 537 12.17 -41.08 -6.86
N ASN A 538 11.14 -40.38 -7.32
CA ASN A 538 11.25 -39.51 -8.48
C ASN A 538 12.15 -38.32 -8.10
N LYS A 539 13.34 -38.26 -8.72
CA LYS A 539 14.13 -37.03 -8.86
C LYS A 539 13.33 -36.00 -9.67
N PRO A 540 13.33 -34.74 -9.23
CA PRO A 540 14.00 -33.69 -10.01
C PRO A 540 15.40 -33.42 -9.50
#